data_AF-B9Z868-F1
#
_entry.id   AF-B9Z868-F1
#
_cell.length_a   1.000
_cell.length_b   1.000
_cell.length_c   1.000
_cell.angle_alpha   90.00
_cell.angle_beta   90.00
_cell.angle_gamma   90.00
#
_symmetry.space_group_name_H-M   'P 1'
#
loop_
_entity.id
_entity.type
_entity.pdbx_description
1 polymer ?
#
loop_
_entity_poly.entity_id
_entity_poly.type
_entity_poly.pdbx_seq_one_letter_code
_entity_poly.pdbx_strand_id
1 'polypeptide(L)'
;MNPGLTFVDLPALANNLRGELENKKAILLYAYNGTGKTRLSMAFKDIGKQSEGANERRDTLYFNAFTEDLFHWDNDLNGHVERKLTINASSHFFDGPAELEMDNRIRPLLQRYADFDFRIDRENWAVRFSRSVDGHTVDNIKVSRGEENIFIWCFFLAIVQLALDGAEAYQWVKYVYIDDPISSLDEHNAIAVANHLAQLLKRQDNKLKTVISTHHTLFFNVLCNEMKSARKYVVNKQPSSGGYLLRPEDGDTPFFHHVAALAELYQAMQEDRLFTHHFNMLRTILEKTASFHGHKNFSVCIKQDDDDPDGILHTRLINILSHGNYSLYEPQQMLDENKAYFRKILNDFLNRYPFNPDLFPQAPEAAIAGTP
;
A
#
# COMPACT_ATOMS: atom_id res chain seq x y z
N MET A 1 9.58 20.12 12.48
CA MET A 1 8.51 19.18 12.07
C MET A 1 7.38 19.26 13.09
N ASN A 2 6.13 19.19 12.66
CA ASN A 2 5.00 19.12 13.59
C ASN A 2 5.08 17.82 14.41
N PRO A 3 4.88 17.86 15.75
CA PRO A 3 4.93 16.65 16.57
C PRO A 3 3.86 15.67 16.10
N GLY A 4 4.25 14.41 15.88
CA GLY A 4 3.32 13.35 15.49
C GLY A 4 2.34 13.01 16.62
N LEU A 5 1.16 12.52 16.26
CA LEU A 5 0.14 12.06 17.20
C LEU A 5 0.34 10.58 17.49
N THR A 6 0.30 10.20 18.77
CA THR A 6 0.44 8.81 19.20
C THR A 6 -0.91 8.22 19.57
N PHE A 7 -1.16 6.99 19.14
CA PHE A 7 -2.38 6.22 19.40
C PHE A 7 -2.01 4.88 20.02
N VAL A 8 -2.82 4.40 20.96
CA VAL A 8 -2.57 3.14 21.67
C VAL A 8 -2.83 1.90 20.81
N ASP A 9 -3.76 2.00 19.84
CA ASP A 9 -4.18 0.89 18.99
C ASP A 9 -4.82 1.38 17.66
N LEU A 10 -5.20 0.43 16.80
CA LEU A 10 -5.87 0.71 15.53
C LEU A 10 -7.28 1.30 15.68
N PRO A 11 -8.14 0.85 16.62
CA PRO A 11 -9.43 1.50 16.88
C PRO A 11 -9.32 2.98 17.24
N ALA A 12 -8.35 3.36 18.09
CA ALA A 12 -8.12 4.75 18.46
C ALA A 12 -7.68 5.58 17.25
N LEU A 13 -6.76 5.04 16.44
CA LEU A 13 -6.33 5.67 15.18
C LEU A 13 -7.50 5.82 14.20
N ALA A 14 -8.32 4.77 14.02
CA ALA A 14 -9.48 4.80 13.14
C ALA A 14 -10.54 5.83 13.56
N ASN A 15 -10.79 5.98 14.87
CA ASN A 15 -11.67 7.03 15.40
C ASN A 15 -11.13 8.43 15.10
N ASN A 16 -9.82 8.64 15.26
CA ASN A 16 -9.20 9.91 14.91
C ASN A 16 -9.36 10.23 13.41
N LEU A 17 -9.13 9.26 12.52
CA LEU A 17 -9.35 9.43 11.08
C LEU A 17 -10.81 9.80 10.75
N ARG A 18 -11.80 9.16 11.40
CA ARG A 18 -13.22 9.51 11.23
C ARG A 18 -13.52 10.94 11.66
N GLY A 19 -12.95 11.39 12.79
CA GLY A 19 -13.07 12.76 13.28
C GLY A 19 -12.46 13.78 12.33
N GLU A 20 -11.28 13.50 11.75
CA GLU A 20 -10.68 14.38 10.75
C GLU A 20 -11.53 14.52 9.48
N LEU A 21 -12.16 13.43 9.05
CA LEU A 21 -13.09 13.44 7.92
C LEU A 21 -14.37 14.24 8.18
N GLU A 22 -14.65 14.69 9.41
CA GLU A 22 -15.73 15.66 9.64
C GLU A 22 -15.47 16.98 8.93
N ASN A 23 -14.19 17.38 8.88
CA ASN A 23 -13.75 18.66 8.32
C ASN A 23 -12.98 18.53 7.00
N LYS A 24 -12.71 17.30 6.55
CA LYS A 24 -11.92 16.98 5.35
C LYS A 24 -12.62 15.93 4.50
N LYS A 25 -12.47 16.04 3.18
CA LYS A 25 -13.01 15.05 2.24
C LYS A 25 -12.12 13.82 2.07
N ALA A 26 -10.81 13.99 2.23
CA ALA A 26 -9.84 12.94 1.94
C ALA A 26 -8.67 12.93 2.93
N ILE A 27 -8.23 11.73 3.30
CA ILE A 27 -7.00 11.47 4.05
C ILE A 27 -6.16 10.47 3.25
N LEU A 28 -4.87 10.77 3.07
CA LEU A 28 -3.88 9.91 2.46
C LEU A 28 -2.92 9.42 3.54
N LEU A 29 -2.76 8.10 3.63
CA LEU A 29 -1.91 7.44 4.59
C LEU A 29 -0.81 6.68 3.85
N TYR A 30 0.44 7.06 4.08
CA TYR A 30 1.57 6.22 3.74
C TYR A 30 1.89 5.31 4.92
N ALA A 31 1.95 4.00 4.71
CA ALA A 31 2.35 3.07 5.76
C ALA A 31 3.02 1.81 5.19
N TYR A 32 4.15 1.44 5.78
CA TYR A 32 4.94 0.27 5.39
C TYR A 32 4.15 -1.04 5.51
N ASN A 33 4.64 -2.07 4.82
CA ASN A 33 4.13 -3.42 4.99
C ASN A 33 4.31 -3.89 6.44
N GLY A 34 3.36 -4.67 6.94
CA GLY A 34 3.36 -5.08 8.36
C GLY A 34 2.83 -4.04 9.36
N THR A 35 2.59 -2.78 8.96
CA THR A 35 1.98 -1.75 9.85
C THR A 35 0.54 -2.10 10.24
N GLY A 36 -0.15 -2.92 9.44
CA GLY A 36 -1.54 -3.34 9.70
C GLY A 36 -2.59 -2.47 9.02
N LYS A 37 -2.30 -1.93 7.83
CA LYS A 37 -3.24 -1.11 7.04
C LYS A 37 -4.59 -1.80 6.79
N THR A 38 -4.57 -3.09 6.46
CA THR A 38 -5.79 -3.88 6.26
C THR A 38 -6.59 -4.02 7.56
N ARG A 39 -5.91 -4.16 8.71
CA ARG A 39 -6.61 -4.14 10.01
C ARG A 39 -7.14 -2.76 10.36
N LEU A 40 -6.45 -1.69 9.96
CA LEU A 40 -6.91 -0.31 10.12
C LEU A 40 -8.18 -0.05 9.31
N SER A 41 -8.24 -0.51 8.05
CA SER A 41 -9.44 -0.38 7.21
C SER A 41 -10.64 -1.11 7.80
N MET A 42 -10.43 -2.31 8.36
CA MET A 42 -11.47 -3.06 9.07
C MET A 42 -11.91 -2.34 10.35
N ALA A 43 -10.97 -1.90 11.20
CA ALA A 43 -11.30 -1.13 12.40
C ALA A 43 -12.09 0.14 12.08
N PHE A 44 -11.72 0.84 11.00
CA PHE A 44 -12.44 2.02 10.52
C PHE A 44 -13.87 1.68 10.09
N LYS A 45 -14.05 0.61 9.33
CA LYS A 45 -15.37 0.16 8.88
C LYS A 45 -16.25 -0.33 10.04
N ASP A 46 -15.67 -1.04 11.01
CA ASP A 46 -16.41 -1.60 12.14
C ASP A 46 -16.93 -0.53 13.11
N ILE A 47 -16.32 0.66 13.19
CA ILE A 47 -16.89 1.80 13.96
C ILE A 47 -18.28 2.20 13.44
N GLY A 48 -18.50 2.10 12.14
CA GLY A 48 -19.77 2.44 11.50
C GLY A 48 -20.79 1.31 11.50
N LYS A 49 -20.41 0.12 11.97
CA LYS A 49 -21.30 -1.04 12.06
C LYS A 49 -22.13 -0.94 13.33
N GLN A 50 -23.42 -0.69 13.17
CA GLN A 50 -24.38 -0.65 14.30
C GLN A 50 -25.37 -1.81 14.17
N SER A 51 -25.60 -2.53 15.27
CA SER A 51 -26.49 -3.70 15.40
C SER A 51 -25.99 -4.98 14.71
N GLU A 52 -26.46 -6.13 15.18
CA GLU A 52 -26.24 -7.45 14.55
C GLU A 52 -27.53 -7.97 13.88
N GLY A 53 -27.39 -8.76 12.82
CA GLY A 53 -28.51 -9.40 12.12
C GLY A 53 -29.19 -8.50 11.07
N ALA A 54 -30.49 -8.70 10.84
CA ALA A 54 -31.25 -8.09 9.74
C ALA A 54 -31.37 -6.54 9.77
N ASN A 55 -30.97 -5.89 10.88
CA ASN A 55 -30.96 -4.44 11.04
C ASN A 55 -29.53 -3.86 11.08
N GLU A 56 -28.53 -4.61 10.58
CA GLU A 56 -27.15 -4.14 10.50
C GLU A 56 -27.07 -2.87 9.65
N ARG A 57 -26.74 -1.75 10.30
CA ARG A 57 -26.45 -0.49 9.61
C ARG A 57 -24.95 -0.38 9.39
N ARG A 58 -24.57 -0.02 8.18
CA ARG A 58 -23.18 0.22 7.75
C ARG A 58 -23.09 1.58 7.11
N ASP A 59 -21.91 2.18 7.15
CA ASP A 59 -21.65 3.50 6.55
C ASP A 59 -20.38 3.58 5.70
N THR A 60 -19.63 2.47 5.59
CA THR A 60 -18.30 2.41 4.97
C THR A 60 -18.23 1.36 3.88
N LEU A 61 -17.93 1.80 2.66
CA LEU A 61 -17.49 0.95 1.56
C LEU A 61 -15.97 0.82 1.60
N TYR A 62 -15.41 -0.36 1.35
CA TYR A 62 -13.96 -0.56 1.45
C TYR A 62 -13.39 -1.42 0.32
N PHE A 63 -12.12 -1.17 -0.02
CA PHE A 63 -11.29 -1.98 -0.89
C PHE A 63 -10.04 -2.39 -0.11
N ASN A 64 -9.84 -3.69 0.05
CA ASN A 64 -8.68 -4.30 0.73
C ASN A 64 -8.62 -5.79 0.37
N ALA A 65 -7.71 -6.55 0.99
CA ALA A 65 -7.59 -8.00 0.79
C ALA A 65 -8.91 -8.78 0.96
N PHE A 66 -9.77 -8.43 1.94
CA PHE A 66 -11.07 -9.07 2.12
C PHE A 66 -12.03 -8.82 0.94
N THR A 67 -11.87 -7.72 0.22
CA THR A 67 -12.64 -7.40 -0.99
C THR A 67 -12.13 -8.19 -2.18
N GLU A 68 -10.80 -8.34 -2.30
CA GLU A 68 -10.17 -9.20 -3.30
C GLU A 68 -10.60 -10.66 -3.12
N ASP A 69 -10.65 -11.16 -1.88
CA ASP A 69 -11.06 -12.53 -1.54
C ASP A 69 -12.54 -12.84 -1.86
N LEU A 70 -13.36 -11.83 -2.19
CA LEU A 70 -14.71 -12.06 -2.72
C LEU A 70 -14.69 -12.65 -4.14
N PHE A 71 -13.53 -12.61 -4.81
CA PHE A 71 -13.31 -13.11 -6.15
C PHE A 71 -12.32 -14.27 -6.08
N HIS A 72 -12.69 -15.45 -6.56
CA HIS A 72 -11.81 -16.61 -6.56
C HIS A 72 -11.86 -17.35 -7.88
N TRP A 73 -10.76 -17.99 -8.26
CA TRP A 73 -10.73 -18.83 -9.45
C TRP A 73 -11.16 -20.24 -9.11
N ASP A 74 -12.00 -20.80 -9.97
CA ASP A 74 -12.23 -22.23 -10.04
C ASP A 74 -11.29 -22.82 -11.11
N ASN A 75 -10.08 -23.22 -10.68
CA ASN A 75 -9.00 -23.63 -11.59
C ASN A 75 -9.01 -25.13 -11.93
N ASP A 76 -9.69 -25.97 -11.14
CA ASP A 76 -9.60 -27.44 -11.20
C ASP A 76 -10.84 -28.10 -11.83
N LEU A 77 -11.50 -27.41 -12.76
CA LEU A 77 -12.65 -27.98 -13.48
C LEU A 77 -12.21 -29.06 -14.47
N ASN A 78 -12.85 -30.23 -14.38
CA ASN A 78 -12.66 -31.36 -15.29
C ASN A 78 -12.82 -30.92 -16.75
N GLY A 79 -11.74 -31.04 -17.54
CA GLY A 79 -11.74 -30.80 -18.98
C GLY A 79 -11.12 -29.48 -19.46
N HIS A 80 -10.66 -28.58 -18.58
CA HIS A 80 -10.01 -27.30 -18.94
C HIS A 80 -10.85 -26.32 -19.80
N VAL A 81 -12.16 -26.52 -19.94
CA VAL A 81 -12.99 -25.77 -20.91
C VAL A 81 -13.64 -24.50 -20.32
N GLU A 82 -13.87 -24.40 -19.01
CA GLU A 82 -14.60 -23.26 -18.41
C GLU A 82 -13.81 -22.51 -17.33
N ARG A 83 -12.76 -21.79 -17.73
CA ARG A 83 -12.06 -20.90 -16.79
C ARG A 83 -12.94 -19.71 -16.44
N LYS A 84 -13.29 -19.57 -15.17
CA LYS A 84 -14.13 -18.47 -14.67
C LYS A 84 -13.67 -18.00 -13.29
N LEU A 85 -13.84 -16.70 -13.04
CA LEU A 85 -13.65 -16.08 -11.73
C LEU A 85 -15.02 -15.99 -11.05
N THR A 86 -15.22 -16.71 -9.97
CA THR A 86 -16.47 -16.74 -9.21
C THR A 86 -16.51 -15.56 -8.23
N ILE A 87 -17.71 -15.03 -8.04
CA ILE A 87 -18.00 -13.92 -7.14
C ILE A 87 -18.80 -14.46 -5.95
N ASN A 88 -18.39 -14.12 -4.74
CA ASN A 88 -19.17 -14.41 -3.55
C ASN A 88 -20.39 -13.48 -3.44
N ALA A 89 -21.46 -13.85 -4.13
CA ALA A 89 -22.73 -13.12 -4.20
C ALA A 89 -23.43 -12.91 -2.85
N SER A 90 -23.10 -13.72 -1.84
CA SER A 90 -23.68 -13.60 -0.50
C SER A 90 -23.17 -12.38 0.28
N SER A 91 -22.13 -11.72 -0.23
CA SER A 91 -21.62 -10.48 0.36
C SER A 91 -22.55 -9.31 0.03
N HIS A 92 -22.94 -8.55 1.06
CA HIS A 92 -23.66 -7.28 0.92
C HIS A 92 -22.97 -6.24 0.03
N PHE A 93 -21.69 -6.46 -0.31
CA PHE A 93 -20.97 -5.71 -1.32
C PHE A 93 -21.67 -5.78 -2.70
N PHE A 94 -22.46 -6.83 -2.95
CA PHE A 94 -23.18 -7.10 -4.20
C PHE A 94 -24.72 -6.99 -4.07
N ASP A 95 -25.25 -6.23 -3.10
CA ASP A 95 -26.70 -6.05 -2.96
C ASP A 95 -27.31 -5.17 -4.09
N GLY A 96 -26.56 -4.19 -4.61
CA GLY A 96 -26.99 -3.30 -5.70
C GLY A 96 -26.67 -3.71 -7.15
N PRO A 97 -25.59 -4.46 -7.46
CA PRO A 97 -25.19 -4.83 -8.81
C PRO A 97 -26.19 -5.63 -9.64
N ALA A 98 -27.13 -6.36 -9.05
CA ALA A 98 -28.02 -7.25 -9.81
C ALA A 98 -28.93 -6.47 -10.78
N GLU A 99 -29.40 -5.28 -10.37
CA GLU A 99 -30.26 -4.39 -11.16
C GLU A 99 -29.46 -3.40 -12.03
N LEU A 100 -28.19 -3.18 -11.70
CA LEU A 100 -27.34 -2.17 -12.34
C LEU A 100 -26.49 -2.83 -13.44
N GLU A 101 -26.41 -2.21 -14.62
CA GLU A 101 -25.57 -2.71 -15.73
C GLU A 101 -24.06 -2.53 -15.42
N MET A 102 -23.54 -3.34 -14.49
CA MET A 102 -22.15 -3.28 -14.03
C MET A 102 -21.17 -3.50 -15.17
N ASP A 103 -21.47 -4.39 -16.11
CA ASP A 103 -20.65 -4.63 -17.31
C ASP A 103 -20.37 -3.32 -18.07
N ASN A 104 -21.39 -2.46 -18.23
CA ASN A 104 -21.29 -1.20 -18.95
C ASN A 104 -20.53 -0.12 -18.16
N ARG A 105 -20.54 -0.20 -16.82
CA ARG A 105 -19.80 0.73 -15.95
C ARG A 105 -18.34 0.33 -15.76
N ILE A 106 -18.05 -0.96 -15.65
CA ILE A 106 -16.71 -1.49 -15.40
C ILE A 106 -15.86 -1.41 -16.67
N ARG A 107 -16.42 -1.72 -17.84
CA ARG A 107 -15.69 -1.83 -19.11
C ARG A 107 -14.92 -0.55 -19.50
N PRO A 108 -15.50 0.66 -19.42
CA PRO A 108 -14.75 1.90 -19.68
C PRO A 108 -13.64 2.21 -18.67
N LEU A 109 -13.69 1.62 -17.47
CA LEU A 109 -12.62 1.73 -16.48
C LEU A 109 -11.51 0.74 -16.80
N LEU A 110 -11.87 -0.51 -17.10
CA LEU A 110 -10.94 -1.60 -17.40
C LEU A 110 -10.09 -1.33 -18.64
N GLN A 111 -10.72 -0.84 -19.72
CA GLN A 111 -10.06 -0.54 -21.00
C GLN A 111 -8.94 0.51 -20.89
N ARG A 112 -8.84 1.22 -19.76
CA ARG A 112 -7.74 2.18 -19.49
C ARG A 112 -6.45 1.50 -19.03
N TYR A 113 -6.56 0.27 -18.51
CA TYR A 113 -5.48 -0.42 -17.81
C TYR A 113 -5.10 -1.74 -18.47
N ALA A 114 -6.05 -2.37 -19.16
CA ALA A 114 -5.85 -3.68 -19.72
C ALA A 114 -6.55 -3.87 -21.06
N ASP A 115 -5.92 -4.71 -21.90
CA ASP A 115 -6.42 -5.11 -23.21
C ASP A 115 -7.05 -6.51 -23.13
N PHE A 116 -8.16 -6.59 -22.40
CA PHE A 116 -9.04 -7.76 -22.39
C PHE A 116 -10.46 -7.30 -22.08
N ASP A 117 -11.41 -8.17 -22.37
CA ASP A 117 -12.82 -7.94 -22.11
C ASP A 117 -13.40 -8.99 -21.17
N PHE A 118 -14.62 -8.76 -20.70
CA PHE A 118 -15.30 -9.65 -19.78
C PHE A 118 -16.81 -9.69 -20.00
N ARG A 119 -17.43 -10.72 -19.44
CA ARG A 119 -18.87 -10.86 -19.27
C ARG A 119 -19.17 -11.36 -17.86
N ILE A 120 -20.12 -10.72 -17.19
CA ILE A 120 -20.63 -11.17 -15.90
C ILE A 120 -21.87 -12.05 -16.14
N ASP A 121 -21.76 -13.32 -15.77
CA ASP A 121 -22.90 -14.22 -15.63
C ASP A 121 -23.54 -13.97 -14.26
N ARG A 122 -24.71 -13.31 -14.26
CA ARG A 122 -25.44 -12.95 -13.05
C ARG A 122 -26.21 -14.11 -12.42
N GLU A 123 -26.48 -15.17 -13.18
CA GLU A 123 -27.16 -16.36 -12.67
C GLU A 123 -26.18 -17.18 -11.82
N ASN A 124 -24.96 -17.35 -12.33
CA ASN A 124 -23.93 -18.15 -11.68
C ASN A 124 -22.91 -17.33 -10.89
N TRP A 125 -23.05 -16.00 -10.87
CA TRP A 125 -22.11 -15.05 -10.27
C TRP A 125 -20.66 -15.35 -10.68
N ALA A 126 -20.45 -15.44 -11.98
CA ALA A 126 -19.16 -15.79 -12.57
C ALA A 126 -18.73 -14.77 -13.63
N VAL A 127 -17.45 -14.46 -13.66
CA VAL A 127 -16.84 -13.61 -14.67
C VAL A 127 -16.05 -14.46 -15.64
N ARG A 128 -16.35 -14.29 -16.93
CA ARG A 128 -15.60 -14.89 -18.03
C ARG A 128 -14.86 -13.80 -18.76
N PHE A 129 -13.58 -14.03 -19.03
CA PHE A 129 -12.72 -13.08 -19.73
C PHE A 129 -12.52 -13.51 -21.18
N SER A 130 -12.33 -12.53 -22.06
CA SER A 130 -12.02 -12.74 -23.47
C SER A 130 -11.00 -11.72 -23.98
N ARG A 131 -10.37 -11.99 -25.11
CA ARG A 131 -9.43 -11.07 -25.76
C ARG A 131 -9.60 -11.15 -27.27
N SER A 132 -9.47 -10.01 -27.96
CA SER A 132 -9.43 -9.97 -29.42
C SER A 132 -8.00 -10.22 -29.89
N VAL A 133 -7.78 -11.26 -30.67
CA VAL A 133 -6.49 -11.60 -31.29
C VAL A 133 -6.72 -11.73 -32.79
N ASP A 134 -6.04 -10.90 -33.59
CA ASP A 134 -6.16 -10.87 -35.05
C ASP A 134 -7.60 -10.74 -35.58
N GLY A 135 -8.45 -9.99 -34.88
CA GLY A 135 -9.86 -9.78 -35.23
C GLY A 135 -10.80 -10.92 -34.80
N HIS A 136 -10.28 -11.95 -34.14
CA HIS A 136 -11.06 -13.04 -33.56
C HIS A 136 -11.13 -12.93 -32.04
N THR A 137 -12.30 -13.15 -31.46
CA THR A 137 -12.46 -13.19 -30.00
C THR A 137 -12.07 -14.57 -29.48
N VAL A 138 -11.12 -14.61 -28.55
CA VAL A 138 -10.76 -15.79 -27.78
C VAL A 138 -11.44 -15.68 -26.42
N ASP A 139 -12.41 -16.56 -26.17
CA ASP A 139 -13.18 -16.59 -24.93
C ASP A 139 -12.55 -17.49 -23.85
N ASN A 140 -13.00 -17.32 -22.60
CA ASN A 140 -12.63 -18.13 -21.42
C ASN A 140 -11.11 -18.16 -21.16
N ILE A 141 -10.46 -17.01 -21.31
CA ILE A 141 -9.02 -16.87 -21.05
C ILE A 141 -8.73 -16.80 -19.54
N LYS A 142 -7.56 -17.30 -19.13
CA LYS A 142 -7.01 -16.99 -17.80
C LYS A 142 -6.26 -15.67 -17.90
N VAL A 143 -6.69 -14.67 -17.15
CA VAL A 143 -5.94 -13.43 -16.97
C VAL A 143 -4.87 -13.59 -15.89
N SER A 144 -3.80 -12.81 -15.96
CA SER A 144 -2.75 -12.75 -14.95
C SER A 144 -3.28 -12.23 -13.60
N ARG A 145 -2.51 -12.42 -12.51
CA ARG A 145 -2.92 -11.91 -11.19
C ARG A 145 -3.02 -10.37 -11.17
N GLY A 146 -2.17 -9.67 -11.91
CA GLY A 146 -2.25 -8.22 -12.05
C GLY A 146 -3.52 -7.77 -12.80
N GLU A 147 -3.85 -8.44 -13.90
CA GLU A 147 -5.08 -8.18 -14.66
C GLU A 147 -6.35 -8.50 -13.85
N GLU A 148 -6.33 -9.58 -13.06
CA GLU A 148 -7.39 -9.91 -12.11
C GLU A 148 -7.56 -8.81 -11.06
N ASN A 149 -6.47 -8.35 -10.44
CA ASN A 149 -6.50 -7.25 -9.47
C ASN A 149 -7.03 -5.95 -10.09
N ILE A 150 -6.62 -5.61 -11.32
CA ILE A 150 -7.16 -4.47 -12.08
C ILE A 150 -8.67 -4.62 -12.29
N PHE A 151 -9.16 -5.81 -12.64
CA PHE A 151 -10.58 -6.05 -12.84
C PHE A 151 -11.37 -5.83 -11.54
N ILE A 152 -10.92 -6.42 -10.43
CA ILE A 152 -11.56 -6.26 -9.10
C ILE A 152 -11.54 -4.79 -8.68
N TRP A 153 -10.44 -4.09 -8.93
CA TRP A 153 -10.33 -2.65 -8.71
C TRP A 153 -11.33 -1.84 -9.56
N CYS A 154 -11.47 -2.15 -10.84
CA CYS A 154 -12.45 -1.50 -11.72
C CYS A 154 -13.89 -1.79 -11.28
N PHE A 155 -14.16 -3.01 -10.80
CA PHE A 155 -15.44 -3.38 -10.20
C PHE A 155 -15.77 -2.50 -8.99
N PHE A 156 -14.80 -2.35 -8.08
CA PHE A 156 -14.94 -1.48 -6.92
C PHE A 156 -15.15 -0.01 -7.31
N LEU A 157 -14.38 0.52 -8.27
CA LEU A 157 -14.55 1.89 -8.76
C LEU A 157 -15.94 2.12 -9.37
N ALA A 158 -16.52 1.14 -10.07
CA ALA A 158 -17.88 1.24 -10.57
C ALA A 158 -18.91 1.36 -9.44
N ILE A 159 -18.70 0.65 -8.31
CA ILE A 159 -19.53 0.80 -7.11
C ILE A 159 -19.35 2.20 -6.48
N VAL A 160 -18.11 2.69 -6.38
CA VAL A 160 -17.85 4.04 -5.87
C VAL A 160 -18.55 5.09 -6.74
N GLN A 161 -18.53 4.93 -8.06
CA GLN A 161 -19.28 5.80 -8.99
C GLN A 161 -20.78 5.76 -8.72
N LEU A 162 -21.36 4.58 -8.50
CA LEU A 162 -22.78 4.44 -8.14
C LEU A 162 -23.12 5.16 -6.83
N ALA A 163 -22.26 5.06 -5.82
CA ALA A 163 -22.42 5.78 -4.56
C ALA A 163 -22.34 7.31 -4.77
N LEU A 164 -21.40 7.79 -5.60
CA LEU A 164 -21.27 9.20 -5.96
C LEU A 164 -22.49 9.72 -6.73
N ASP A 165 -23.01 8.92 -7.66
CA ASP A 165 -24.17 9.23 -8.48
C ASP A 165 -25.49 9.13 -7.68
N GLY A 166 -25.45 8.72 -6.41
CA GLY A 166 -26.60 8.69 -5.50
C GLY A 166 -27.55 7.51 -5.72
N ALA A 167 -27.07 6.41 -6.31
CA ALA A 167 -27.87 5.20 -6.51
C ALA A 167 -28.46 4.70 -5.18
N GLU A 168 -29.74 4.31 -5.18
CA GLU A 168 -30.50 3.95 -3.98
C GLU A 168 -29.81 2.86 -3.15
N ALA A 169 -29.33 1.80 -3.81
CA ALA A 169 -28.61 0.69 -3.20
C ALA A 169 -27.32 1.08 -2.45
N TYR A 170 -26.79 2.29 -2.68
CA TYR A 170 -25.54 2.79 -2.10
C TYR A 170 -25.70 4.10 -1.32
N GLN A 171 -26.93 4.55 -1.04
CA GLN A 171 -27.16 5.77 -0.26
C GLN A 171 -26.61 5.70 1.19
N TRP A 172 -26.42 4.49 1.71
CA TRP A 172 -25.83 4.26 3.03
C TRP A 172 -24.33 4.60 3.08
N VAL A 173 -23.65 4.67 1.93
CA VAL A 173 -22.20 4.88 1.86
C VAL A 173 -21.87 6.34 2.20
N LYS A 174 -21.30 6.53 3.39
CA LYS A 174 -20.78 7.84 3.85
C LYS A 174 -19.27 7.92 3.70
N TYR A 175 -18.59 6.80 3.95
CA TYR A 175 -17.14 6.70 3.91
C TYR A 175 -16.69 5.68 2.87
N VAL A 176 -15.52 5.93 2.28
CA VAL A 176 -14.80 5.00 1.41
C VAL A 176 -13.41 4.77 2.01
N TYR A 177 -13.01 3.52 2.22
CA TYR A 177 -11.66 3.19 2.66
C TYR A 177 -10.96 2.33 1.62
N ILE A 178 -9.85 2.80 1.07
CA ILE A 178 -9.07 2.10 0.06
C ILE A 178 -7.70 1.74 0.65
N ASP A 179 -7.39 0.45 0.73
CA ASP A 179 -6.11 -0.07 1.20
C ASP A 179 -5.36 -0.75 0.05
N ASP A 180 -4.22 -0.19 -0.35
CA ASP A 180 -3.30 -0.71 -1.37
C ASP A 180 -3.99 -1.19 -2.67
N PRO A 181 -4.62 -0.29 -3.45
CA PRO A 181 -5.41 -0.67 -4.62
C PRO A 181 -4.57 -1.17 -5.82
N ILE A 182 -3.24 -1.17 -5.69
CA ILE A 182 -2.30 -1.46 -6.77
C ILE A 182 -1.31 -2.58 -6.41
N SER A 183 -1.69 -3.45 -5.48
CA SER A 183 -0.91 -4.63 -5.13
C SER A 183 -0.63 -5.45 -6.41
N SER A 184 0.65 -5.68 -6.73
CA SER A 184 1.10 -6.44 -7.91
C SER A 184 0.93 -5.77 -9.29
N LEU A 185 0.77 -4.43 -9.35
CA LEU A 185 0.75 -3.68 -10.60
C LEU A 185 2.12 -3.09 -10.97
N ASP A 186 2.34 -2.86 -12.27
CA ASP A 186 3.51 -2.10 -12.75
C ASP A 186 3.41 -0.59 -12.47
N GLU A 187 4.53 0.12 -12.62
CA GLU A 187 4.63 1.56 -12.34
C GLU A 187 3.70 2.41 -13.22
N HIS A 188 3.44 2.00 -14.47
CA HIS A 188 2.58 2.75 -15.38
C HIS A 188 1.13 2.68 -14.93
N ASN A 189 0.66 1.47 -14.62
CA ASN A 189 -0.66 1.23 -14.07
C ASN A 189 -0.85 1.91 -12.71
N ALA A 190 0.18 1.92 -11.85
CA ALA A 190 0.14 2.65 -10.58
C ALA A 190 -0.15 4.16 -10.79
N ILE A 191 0.53 4.82 -11.72
CA ILE A 191 0.29 6.24 -12.03
C ILE A 191 -1.13 6.44 -12.58
N ALA A 192 -1.54 5.61 -13.55
CA ALA A 192 -2.84 5.73 -14.20
C ALA A 192 -4.01 5.53 -13.21
N VAL A 193 -3.89 4.53 -12.32
CA VAL A 193 -4.88 4.28 -11.26
C VAL A 193 -4.93 5.44 -10.27
N ALA A 194 -3.78 5.95 -9.83
CA ALA A 194 -3.71 7.08 -8.89
C ALA A 194 -4.37 8.33 -9.48
N ASN A 195 -4.04 8.67 -10.74
CA ASN A 195 -4.60 9.83 -11.42
C ASN A 195 -6.11 9.72 -11.57
N HIS A 196 -6.59 8.57 -12.07
CA HIS A 196 -8.03 8.34 -12.25
C HIS A 196 -8.80 8.39 -10.92
N LEU A 197 -8.29 7.74 -9.87
CA LEU A 197 -8.88 7.79 -8.54
C LEU A 197 -8.97 9.23 -8.03
N ALA A 198 -7.90 10.02 -8.18
CA ALA A 198 -7.91 11.41 -7.77
C ALA A 198 -8.92 12.25 -8.56
N GLN A 199 -9.09 12.03 -9.87
CA GLN A 199 -10.11 12.72 -10.67
C GLN A 199 -11.53 12.35 -10.23
N LEU A 200 -11.77 11.07 -9.95
CA LEU A 200 -13.06 10.60 -9.45
C LEU A 200 -13.42 11.27 -8.12
N LEU A 201 -12.46 11.37 -7.19
CA LEU A 201 -12.67 11.98 -5.88
C LEU A 201 -12.70 13.52 -5.90
N LYS A 202 -12.17 14.16 -6.95
CA LYS A 202 -12.20 15.62 -7.14
C LYS A 202 -13.48 16.15 -7.79
N ARG A 203 -14.38 15.27 -8.23
CA ARG A 203 -15.72 15.63 -8.70
C ARG A 203 -16.40 16.62 -7.73
N GLN A 204 -16.99 17.69 -8.25
CA GLN A 204 -17.56 18.77 -7.41
C GLN A 204 -18.73 18.28 -6.55
N ASP A 205 -19.51 17.33 -7.08
CA ASP A 205 -20.63 16.67 -6.42
C ASP A 205 -20.21 15.57 -5.45
N ASN A 206 -18.90 15.31 -5.28
CA ASN A 206 -18.41 14.30 -4.35
C ASN A 206 -18.74 14.67 -2.89
N LYS A 207 -19.61 13.87 -2.28
CA LYS A 207 -20.00 13.90 -0.86
C LYS A 207 -19.31 12.82 -0.01
N LEU A 208 -18.64 11.85 -0.65
CA LEU A 208 -17.98 10.75 0.02
C LEU A 208 -16.71 11.23 0.75
N LYS A 209 -16.49 10.65 1.92
CA LYS A 209 -15.32 10.89 2.77
C LYS A 209 -14.35 9.72 2.63
N THR A 210 -13.16 9.97 2.11
CA THR A 210 -12.28 8.89 1.66
C THR A 210 -10.99 8.81 2.47
N VAL A 211 -10.61 7.61 2.88
CA VAL A 211 -9.25 7.28 3.36
C VAL A 211 -8.57 6.41 2.32
N ILE A 212 -7.34 6.76 1.95
CA ILE A 212 -6.51 5.93 1.08
C ILE A 212 -5.23 5.60 1.83
N SER A 213 -5.00 4.32 2.12
CA SER A 213 -3.72 3.84 2.65
C SER A 213 -2.92 3.11 1.59
N THR A 214 -1.62 3.38 1.54
CA THR A 214 -0.74 2.60 0.67
C THR A 214 0.69 2.46 1.20
N HIS A 215 1.40 1.41 0.79
CA HIS A 215 2.86 1.31 0.89
C HIS A 215 3.58 1.72 -0.39
N HIS A 216 2.86 1.94 -1.50
CA HIS A 216 3.45 2.21 -2.79
C HIS A 216 3.77 3.70 -2.96
N THR A 217 5.04 3.96 -3.18
CA THR A 217 5.66 5.28 -3.10
C THR A 217 5.18 6.24 -4.20
N LEU A 218 5.33 5.81 -5.45
CA LEU A 218 4.90 6.56 -6.63
C LEU A 218 3.40 6.88 -6.59
N PHE A 219 2.58 5.89 -6.27
CA PHE A 219 1.14 6.03 -6.10
C PHE A 219 0.78 7.08 -5.05
N PHE A 220 1.39 7.00 -3.85
CA PHE A 220 1.17 7.98 -2.79
C PHE A 220 1.56 9.40 -3.23
N ASN A 221 2.70 9.55 -3.90
CA ASN A 221 3.17 10.85 -4.41
C ASN A 221 2.25 11.43 -5.48
N VAL A 222 1.77 10.61 -6.43
CA VAL A 222 0.78 11.05 -7.43
C VAL A 222 -0.49 11.54 -6.74
N LEU A 223 -1.04 10.78 -5.77
CA LEU A 223 -2.22 11.20 -5.01
C LEU A 223 -1.97 12.50 -4.23
N CYS A 224 -0.81 12.67 -3.60
CA CYS A 224 -0.45 13.87 -2.86
C CYS A 224 -0.41 15.12 -3.74
N ASN A 225 0.08 14.98 -4.98
CA ASN A 225 0.15 16.05 -5.96
C ASN A 225 -1.23 16.39 -6.54
N GLU A 226 -2.01 15.35 -6.84
CA GLU A 226 -3.34 15.50 -7.43
C GLU A 226 -4.39 16.01 -6.42
N MET A 227 -4.24 15.70 -5.13
CA MET A 227 -5.19 16.03 -4.06
C MET A 227 -4.57 16.92 -2.98
N LYS A 228 -4.15 18.13 -3.37
CA LYS A 228 -3.49 19.10 -2.46
C LYS A 228 -4.28 19.44 -1.20
N SER A 229 -5.61 19.34 -1.22
CA SER A 229 -6.48 19.63 -0.07
C SER A 229 -6.66 18.46 0.90
N ALA A 230 -6.20 17.26 0.55
CA ALA A 230 -6.27 16.08 1.41
C ALA A 230 -5.31 16.24 2.60
N ARG A 231 -5.66 15.65 3.74
CA ARG A 231 -4.70 15.45 4.82
C ARG A 231 -3.76 14.32 4.44
N LYS A 232 -2.48 14.47 4.75
CA LYS A 232 -1.43 13.53 4.37
C LYS A 232 -0.70 13.13 5.62
N TYR A 233 -0.54 11.82 5.81
CA TYR A 233 0.17 11.30 6.97
C TYR A 233 1.06 10.13 6.62
N VAL A 234 2.09 9.96 7.43
CA VAL A 234 2.87 8.73 7.53
C VAL A 234 2.48 8.02 8.83
N VAL A 235 2.17 6.73 8.72
CA VAL A 235 1.82 5.88 9.86
C VAL A 235 2.97 4.94 10.15
N ASN A 236 3.47 4.97 11.39
CA ASN A 236 4.46 4.02 11.88
C ASN A 236 3.88 3.23 13.05
N LYS A 237 4.12 1.92 13.08
CA LYS A 237 3.85 1.10 14.26
C LYS A 237 5.02 1.25 15.24
N GLN A 238 4.72 1.62 16.49
CA GLN A 238 5.71 1.69 17.55
C GLN A 238 6.01 0.27 18.07
N PRO A 239 7.26 -0.21 17.93
CA PRO A 239 7.61 -1.58 18.29
C PRO A 239 7.52 -1.86 19.78
N SER A 240 7.89 -0.90 20.62
CA SER A 240 8.02 -1.05 22.07
C SER A 240 6.70 -0.98 22.83
N SER A 241 5.76 -0.15 22.37
CA SER A 241 4.44 0.05 23.00
C SER A 241 3.32 -0.72 22.28
N GLY A 242 3.55 -1.19 21.05
CA GLY A 242 2.51 -1.72 20.17
C GLY A 242 1.59 -0.65 19.57
N GLY A 243 1.79 0.62 19.94
CA GLY A 243 0.99 1.77 19.50
C GLY A 243 1.31 2.23 18.08
N TYR A 244 0.71 3.34 17.68
CA TYR A 244 0.81 3.92 16.34
C TYR A 244 1.20 5.38 16.42
N LEU A 245 2.13 5.81 15.57
CA LEU A 245 2.54 7.19 15.42
C LEU A 245 2.06 7.70 14.06
N LEU A 246 1.26 8.75 14.06
CA LEU A 246 0.74 9.43 12.89
C LEU A 246 1.49 10.76 12.73
N ARG A 247 2.30 10.89 11.67
CA ARG A 247 3.07 12.12 11.39
C ARG A 247 2.43 12.88 10.23
N PRO A 248 2.10 14.17 10.39
CA PRO A 248 1.60 14.98 9.28
C PRO A 248 2.69 15.20 8.24
N GLU A 249 2.29 15.11 6.97
CA GLU A 249 3.15 15.34 5.81
C GLU A 249 2.72 16.67 5.15
N ASP A 250 3.28 17.78 5.65
CA ASP A 250 2.89 19.14 5.25
C ASP A 250 3.79 19.74 4.13
N GLY A 251 4.73 18.97 3.58
CA GLY A 251 5.66 19.43 2.54
C GLY A 251 5.14 19.27 1.11
N ASP A 252 5.45 20.24 0.23
CA ASP A 252 5.39 20.09 -1.25
C ASP A 252 6.55 19.23 -1.78
N THR A 253 7.47 18.83 -0.91
CA THR A 253 8.57 17.93 -1.24
C THR A 253 8.01 16.53 -1.46
N PRO A 254 8.30 15.86 -2.59
CA PRO A 254 7.96 14.46 -2.77
C PRO A 254 8.45 13.68 -1.56
N PHE A 255 7.59 12.84 -0.97
CA PHE A 255 8.02 12.01 0.13
C PHE A 255 9.13 11.10 -0.38
N PHE A 256 10.36 11.37 0.04
CA PHE A 256 11.51 10.60 -0.34
C PHE A 256 11.55 9.36 0.55
N HIS A 257 10.78 8.34 0.15
CA HIS A 257 10.60 7.07 0.88
C HIS A 257 11.92 6.40 1.28
N HIS A 258 13.00 6.65 0.53
CA HIS A 258 14.32 6.17 0.91
C HIS A 258 14.79 6.75 2.25
N VAL A 259 14.44 7.98 2.60
CA VAL A 259 14.81 8.60 3.87
C VAL A 259 13.99 8.05 5.03
N ALA A 260 12.70 7.78 4.84
CA ALA A 260 11.89 7.15 5.87
C ALA A 260 12.24 5.66 6.06
N ALA A 261 12.57 4.94 4.98
CA ALA A 261 13.09 3.58 5.06
C ALA A 261 14.47 3.58 5.75
N LEU A 262 15.29 4.59 5.50
CA LEU A 262 16.57 4.78 6.19
C LEU A 262 16.37 5.07 7.68
N ALA A 263 15.37 5.86 8.06
CA ALA A 263 14.99 6.09 9.46
C ALA A 263 14.50 4.82 10.15
N GLU A 264 13.72 3.98 9.45
CA GLU A 264 13.29 2.66 9.94
C GLU A 264 14.49 1.72 10.15
N LEU A 265 15.40 1.64 9.18
CA LEU A 265 16.63 0.86 9.31
C LEU A 265 17.49 1.33 10.49
N TYR A 266 17.61 2.64 10.66
CA TYR A 266 18.31 3.23 11.79
C TYR A 266 17.64 2.86 13.12
N GLN A 267 16.31 2.95 13.23
CA GLN A 267 15.58 2.51 14.42
C GLN A 267 15.75 1.02 14.72
N ALA A 268 15.59 0.17 13.70
CA ALA A 268 15.78 -1.27 13.85
C ALA A 268 17.21 -1.62 14.29
N MET A 269 18.21 -0.84 13.84
CA MET A 269 19.59 -0.96 14.26
C MET A 269 19.78 -0.60 15.74
N GLN A 270 19.21 0.51 16.20
CA GLN A 270 19.28 0.97 17.59
C GLN A 270 18.58 0.00 18.56
N GLU A 271 17.47 -0.60 18.13
CA GLU A 271 16.67 -1.52 18.96
C GLU A 271 17.13 -2.98 18.88
N ASP A 272 18.23 -3.29 18.17
CA ASP A 272 18.72 -4.66 17.88
C ASP A 272 17.67 -5.58 17.20
N ARG A 273 16.69 -4.99 16.51
CA ARG A 273 15.62 -5.70 15.80
C ARG A 273 15.93 -5.86 14.31
N LEU A 274 17.12 -6.34 13.98
CA LEU A 274 17.53 -6.53 12.59
C LEU A 274 17.11 -7.90 12.04
N PHE A 275 16.37 -7.88 10.92
CA PHE A 275 15.87 -9.07 10.21
C PHE A 275 16.41 -9.13 8.79
N THR A 276 16.49 -10.31 8.19
CA THR A 276 17.07 -10.53 6.85
C THR A 276 16.53 -9.58 5.78
N HIS A 277 15.22 -9.29 5.79
CA HIS A 277 14.59 -8.35 4.84
C HIS A 277 15.13 -6.91 4.91
N HIS A 278 15.77 -6.50 6.01
CA HIS A 278 16.42 -5.19 6.10
C HIS A 278 17.60 -5.05 5.12
N PHE A 279 18.25 -6.15 4.70
CA PHE A 279 19.26 -6.08 3.64
C PHE A 279 18.66 -5.68 2.29
N ASN A 280 17.42 -6.10 2.00
CA ASN A 280 16.69 -5.66 0.81
C ASN A 280 16.44 -4.15 0.86
N MET A 281 15.92 -3.68 2.00
CA MET A 281 15.65 -2.25 2.22
C MET A 281 16.92 -1.41 2.08
N LEU A 282 18.02 -1.84 2.72
CA LEU A 282 19.31 -1.15 2.67
C LEU A 282 19.83 -1.10 1.23
N ARG A 283 19.76 -2.22 0.50
CA ARG A 283 20.17 -2.25 -0.91
C ARG A 283 19.36 -1.28 -1.76
N THR A 284 18.04 -1.24 -1.62
CA THR A 284 17.19 -0.31 -2.36
C THR A 284 17.58 1.15 -2.09
N ILE A 285 17.90 1.49 -0.83
CA ILE A 285 18.36 2.84 -0.46
C ILE A 285 19.71 3.14 -1.12
N LEU A 286 20.66 2.21 -1.08
CA LEU A 286 21.98 2.38 -1.72
C LEU A 286 21.86 2.54 -3.24
N GLU A 287 21.00 1.76 -3.90
CA GLU A 287 20.75 1.86 -5.34
C GLU A 287 20.13 3.20 -5.74
N LYS A 288 19.13 3.66 -4.98
CA LYS A 288 18.50 4.98 -5.23
C LYS A 288 19.48 6.12 -4.96
N THR A 289 20.30 6.01 -3.91
CA THR A 289 21.32 7.02 -3.59
C THR A 289 22.39 7.07 -4.68
N ALA A 290 22.94 5.92 -5.10
CA ALA A 290 23.89 5.84 -6.20
C ALA A 290 23.32 6.45 -7.49
N SER A 291 22.08 6.10 -7.84
CA SER A 291 21.40 6.66 -9.01
C SER A 291 21.20 8.17 -8.91
N PHE A 292 20.83 8.69 -7.74
CA PHE A 292 20.69 10.13 -7.48
C PHE A 292 22.01 10.88 -7.67
N HIS A 293 23.13 10.28 -7.26
CA HIS A 293 24.48 10.83 -7.45
C HIS A 293 25.08 10.52 -8.84
N GLY A 294 24.33 9.93 -9.77
CA GLY A 294 24.78 9.66 -11.14
C GLY A 294 25.68 8.44 -11.30
N HIS A 295 25.73 7.56 -10.30
CA HIS A 295 26.50 6.32 -10.35
C HIS A 295 25.68 5.15 -10.90
N LYS A 296 26.35 4.23 -11.61
CA LYS A 296 25.71 3.04 -12.20
C LYS A 296 25.50 1.89 -11.20
N ASN A 297 26.26 1.85 -10.11
CA ASN A 297 26.29 0.73 -9.18
C ASN A 297 26.20 1.23 -7.72
N PHE A 298 25.40 0.55 -6.90
CA PHE A 298 25.22 0.86 -5.48
C PHE A 298 26.50 0.68 -4.66
N SER A 299 27.45 -0.14 -5.12
CA SER A 299 28.71 -0.42 -4.44
C SER A 299 29.57 0.83 -4.22
N VAL A 300 29.36 1.88 -5.01
CA VAL A 300 30.00 3.20 -4.80
C VAL A 300 29.61 3.82 -3.47
N CYS A 301 28.40 3.53 -2.97
CA CYS A 301 27.95 3.99 -1.66
C CYS A 301 28.59 3.22 -0.50
N ILE A 302 29.35 2.15 -0.78
CA ILE A 302 30.00 1.29 0.21
C ILE A 302 31.53 1.44 0.13
N LYS A 303 32.10 1.26 -1.06
CA LYS A 303 33.55 1.28 -1.28
C LYS A 303 34.12 2.68 -1.10
N GLN A 304 35.14 2.81 -0.28
CA GLN A 304 35.81 4.10 -0.05
C GLN A 304 36.90 4.38 -1.10
N ASP A 305 37.71 3.37 -1.45
CA ASP A 305 38.81 3.47 -2.42
C ASP A 305 38.90 2.20 -3.32
N ASP A 306 39.79 2.23 -4.32
CA ASP A 306 40.00 1.10 -5.25
C ASP A 306 40.52 -0.17 -4.56
N ASP A 307 41.20 -0.03 -3.42
CA ASP A 307 41.76 -1.12 -2.60
C ASP A 307 41.09 -1.20 -1.22
N ASP A 308 39.75 -1.31 -1.21
CA ASP A 308 38.93 -1.46 0.00
C ASP A 308 38.41 -2.91 0.12
N PRO A 309 39.18 -3.84 0.72
CA PRO A 309 38.79 -5.24 0.87
C PRO A 309 37.52 -5.42 1.73
N ASP A 310 37.32 -4.54 2.71
CA ASP A 310 36.12 -4.51 3.55
C ASP A 310 34.89 -4.08 2.73
N GLY A 311 35.02 -3.04 1.90
CA GLY A 311 33.98 -2.59 0.99
C GLY A 311 33.61 -3.64 -0.06
N ILE A 312 34.58 -4.44 -0.54
CA ILE A 312 34.32 -5.59 -1.42
C ILE A 312 33.51 -6.66 -0.68
N LEU A 313 33.89 -7.00 0.55
CA LEU A 313 33.17 -7.96 1.38
C LEU A 313 31.73 -7.50 1.66
N HIS A 314 31.55 -6.26 2.11
CA HIS A 314 30.24 -5.67 2.38
C HIS A 314 29.35 -5.65 1.13
N THR A 315 29.89 -5.28 -0.04
CA THR A 315 29.16 -5.31 -1.32
C THR A 315 28.68 -6.72 -1.63
N ARG A 316 29.54 -7.73 -1.44
CA ARG A 316 29.20 -9.14 -1.69
C ARG A 316 28.14 -9.63 -0.70
N LEU A 317 28.26 -9.25 0.57
CA LEU A 317 27.33 -9.60 1.64
C LEU A 317 25.94 -9.03 1.37
N ILE A 318 25.83 -7.75 0.99
CA ILE A 318 24.55 -7.15 0.58
C ILE A 318 23.96 -7.90 -0.62
N ASN A 319 24.75 -8.17 -1.67
CA ASN A 319 24.25 -8.90 -2.84
C ASN A 319 23.69 -10.29 -2.48
N ILE A 320 24.36 -11.04 -1.60
CA ILE A 320 23.93 -12.38 -1.19
C ILE A 320 22.68 -12.30 -0.31
N LEU A 321 22.70 -11.45 0.72
CA LEU A 321 21.63 -11.40 1.71
C LEU A 321 20.39 -10.66 1.22
N SER A 322 20.51 -9.89 0.12
CA SER A 322 19.36 -9.27 -0.54
C SER A 322 18.76 -10.07 -1.69
N HIS A 323 19.49 -11.05 -2.25
CA HIS A 323 19.00 -11.95 -3.31
C HIS A 323 18.61 -13.33 -2.80
N GLY A 324 18.84 -13.63 -1.51
CA GLY A 324 18.27 -14.82 -0.91
C GLY A 324 16.74 -14.77 -1.02
N ASN A 325 16.10 -15.90 -1.29
CA ASN A 325 14.64 -16.08 -1.32
C ASN A 325 13.99 -15.89 0.08
N TYR A 326 14.45 -14.90 0.86
CA TYR A 326 13.86 -14.52 2.13
C TYR A 326 12.55 -13.80 1.84
N SER A 327 11.47 -14.55 1.97
CA SER A 327 10.11 -14.05 1.87
C SER A 327 9.92 -12.88 2.85
N LEU A 328 9.39 -11.75 2.36
CA LEU A 328 8.90 -10.65 3.20
C LEU A 328 7.86 -11.13 4.23
N TYR A 329 7.27 -12.30 3.99
CA TYR A 329 6.22 -12.89 4.81
C TYR A 329 6.75 -13.75 5.97
N GLU A 330 8.05 -14.07 6.01
CA GLU A 330 8.70 -14.77 7.14
C GLU A 330 10.02 -14.06 7.56
N PRO A 331 9.93 -13.02 8.42
CA PRO A 331 11.11 -12.29 8.87
C PRO A 331 11.96 -13.15 9.81
N GLN A 332 13.12 -13.61 9.33
CA GLN A 332 14.13 -14.26 10.18
C GLN A 332 15.06 -13.21 10.78
N GLN A 333 15.29 -13.29 12.09
CA GLN A 333 16.24 -12.42 12.76
C GLN A 333 17.66 -12.72 12.26
N MET A 334 18.46 -11.68 12.03
CA MET A 334 19.85 -11.85 11.60
C MET A 334 20.69 -12.50 12.70
N LEU A 335 21.64 -13.36 12.29
CA LEU A 335 22.76 -13.78 13.16
C LEU A 335 23.59 -12.57 13.59
N ASP A 336 24.23 -12.65 14.76
CA ASP A 336 24.98 -11.53 15.35
C ASP A 336 26.07 -10.99 14.42
N GLU A 337 26.73 -11.88 13.67
CA GLU A 337 27.71 -11.50 12.65
C GLU A 337 27.08 -10.64 11.54
N ASN A 338 25.93 -11.05 11.00
CA ASN A 338 25.19 -10.29 9.99
C ASN A 338 24.70 -8.94 10.54
N LYS A 339 24.28 -8.89 11.81
CA LYS A 339 23.91 -7.63 12.47
C LYS A 339 25.10 -6.69 12.58
N ALA A 340 26.29 -7.19 12.90
CA ALA A 340 27.50 -6.39 13.00
C ALA A 340 27.88 -5.79 11.64
N TYR A 341 27.84 -6.58 10.56
CA TYR A 341 28.05 -6.07 9.20
C TYR A 341 27.00 -5.04 8.81
N PHE A 342 25.72 -5.31 9.08
CA PHE A 342 24.64 -4.37 8.77
C PHE A 342 24.84 -3.01 9.47
N ARG A 343 25.18 -3.02 10.77
CA ARG A 343 25.47 -1.82 11.55
C ARG A 343 26.61 -1.01 10.95
N LYS A 344 27.72 -1.67 10.61
CA LYS A 344 28.89 -1.02 10.02
C LYS A 344 28.52 -0.34 8.70
N ILE A 345 27.90 -1.08 7.79
CA ILE A 345 27.49 -0.56 6.48
C ILE A 345 26.53 0.63 6.61
N LEU A 346 25.51 0.53 7.47
CA LEU A 346 24.53 1.61 7.64
C LEU A 346 25.16 2.88 8.24
N ASN A 347 26.01 2.74 9.26
CA ASN A 347 26.70 3.88 9.86
C ASN A 347 27.68 4.54 8.88
N ASP A 348 28.46 3.75 8.15
CA ASP A 348 29.40 4.26 7.14
C ASP A 348 28.64 5.01 6.04
N PHE A 349 27.50 4.47 5.60
CA PHE A 349 26.62 5.11 4.64
C PHE A 349 26.08 6.46 5.14
N LEU A 350 25.56 6.51 6.38
CA LEU A 350 25.02 7.74 6.99
C LEU A 350 26.09 8.81 7.22
N ASN A 351 27.32 8.41 7.54
CA ASN A 351 28.45 9.32 7.71
C ASN A 351 28.90 9.93 6.37
N ARG A 352 28.83 9.14 5.29
CA ARG A 352 29.27 9.56 3.96
C ARG A 352 28.24 10.41 3.23
N TYR A 353 26.97 10.06 3.36
CA TYR A 353 25.86 10.75 2.72
C TYR A 353 25.03 11.46 3.79
N PRO A 354 25.24 12.77 4.02
CA PRO A 354 24.54 13.48 5.09
C PRO A 354 23.04 13.59 4.80
N PHE A 355 22.23 12.97 5.66
CA PHE A 355 20.78 13.15 5.72
C PHE A 355 20.40 14.10 6.86
N ASN A 356 19.20 14.66 6.84
CA ASN A 356 18.73 15.54 7.91
C ASN A 356 18.70 14.79 9.26
N PRO A 357 19.50 15.19 10.27
CA PRO A 357 19.57 14.51 11.56
C PRO A 357 18.24 14.43 12.32
N ASP A 358 17.34 15.40 12.12
CA ASP A 358 16.02 15.45 12.77
C ASP A 358 15.11 14.24 12.44
N LEU A 359 15.47 13.48 11.40
CA LEU A 359 14.71 12.31 10.95
C LEU A 359 15.07 11.04 11.73
N PHE A 360 16.19 11.06 12.46
CA PHE A 360 16.68 9.94 13.25
C PHE A 360 16.41 10.20 14.74
N PRO A 361 15.86 9.23 15.49
CA PRO A 361 15.74 9.38 16.93
C PRO A 361 17.12 9.59 17.54
N GLN A 362 17.29 10.69 18.27
CA GLN A 362 18.55 10.96 18.94
C GLN A 362 18.80 9.91 20.03
N ALA A 363 20.05 9.45 20.14
CA ALA A 363 20.46 8.60 21.25
C ALA A 363 20.15 9.32 22.57
N PRO A 364 19.69 8.62 23.63
CA PRO A 364 19.54 9.23 24.93
C PRO A 364 20.87 9.86 25.33
N GLU A 365 20.85 11.15 25.64
CA GLU A 365 22.00 11.86 26.21
C GLU A 365 22.49 11.05 27.41
N ALA A 366 23.72 10.53 27.32
CA ALA A 366 24.32 9.81 28.43
C ALA A 366 24.31 10.75 29.62
N ALA A 367 23.52 10.41 30.65
CA ALA A 367 23.49 11.14 31.90
C ALA A 367 24.93 11.27 32.39
N ILE A 368 25.45 12.49 32.37
CA ILE A 368 26.75 12.83 32.93
C ILE A 368 26.64 12.47 34.40
N ALA A 369 27.17 11.30 34.76
CA ALA A 369 27.29 10.89 36.15
C ALA A 369 28.18 11.93 36.83
N GLY A 370 27.55 12.76 37.66
CA GLY A 370 28.26 13.72 38.50
C GLY A 370 29.32 12.97 39.30
N THR A 371 30.56 13.36 39.10
CA THR A 371 31.70 12.91 39.89
C THR A 371 31.49 13.37 41.34
N PRO A 372 31.65 12.49 42.35
CA PRO A 372 31.48 12.83 43.76
C PRO A 372 32.54 13.79 44.30
#